data_AF-T1CBK9-F1
#
_entry.id   AF-T1CBK9-F1
#
_cell.length_a   1.000
_cell.length_b   1.000
_cell.length_c   1.000
_cell.angle_alpha   90.00
_cell.angle_beta   90.00
_cell.angle_gamma   90.00
#
_symmetry.space_group_name_H-M   'P 1'
#
loop_
_entity.id
_entity.type
_entity.pdbx_description
1 polymer ?
#
loop_
_entity_poly.entity_id
_entity_poly.type
_entity_poly.pdbx_seq_one_letter_code
_entity_poly.pdbx_strand_id
1 'polypeptide(L)'
;MTEQYFCINAPVSDIPYIGTGIEITEMFRSNTLLRLGYLRGNRFMIRVESAGSINDRVSETASFIMQNGGFPNFYGIQRFGSIRPITHRVGKYILQGRMDDAAMEYIYDPEFDSEDYRRAFFDTRDVKAALRDFPNNLRFERSILGRIEETGKLSEGLSRVPIELGKMFVHAYQSRVFNILLSRRIGNSMRMDEVSPG
;
A
#
# COMPACT_ATOMS: atom_id res chain seq x y z
N MET A 1 20.36 2.10 4.75
CA MET A 1 20.48 3.51 5.19
C MET A 1 19.58 4.36 4.31
N THR A 2 18.82 5.28 4.90
CA THR A 2 17.97 6.24 4.19
C THR A 2 18.31 7.63 4.69
N GLU A 3 18.45 8.59 3.78
CA GLU A 3 18.66 9.99 4.11
C GLU A 3 17.45 10.80 3.62
N GLN A 4 16.93 11.67 4.47
CA GLN A 4 15.76 12.50 4.16
C GLN A 4 15.78 13.80 4.95
N TYR A 5 15.23 14.86 4.36
CA TYR A 5 14.96 16.09 5.08
C TYR A 5 13.64 15.99 5.85
N PHE A 6 13.66 16.46 7.09
CA PHE A 6 12.47 16.68 7.90
C PHE A 6 12.45 18.14 8.37
N CYS A 7 11.28 18.65 8.73
CA CYS A 7 11.12 20.02 9.22
C CYS A 7 10.49 19.98 10.61
N ILE A 8 11.15 20.61 11.58
CA ILE A 8 10.62 20.83 12.93
C ILE A 8 10.38 22.33 13.08
N ASN A 9 9.14 22.69 13.44
CA ASN A 9 8.81 24.07 13.77
C ASN A 9 9.16 24.36 15.24
N ALA A 10 10.45 24.45 15.55
CA ALA A 10 10.97 24.73 16.88
C ALA A 10 12.32 25.49 16.82
N PRO A 11 12.73 26.19 17.90
CA PRO A 11 14.08 26.71 18.04
C PRO A 11 15.13 25.59 17.97
N VAL A 12 16.28 25.87 17.37
CA VAL A 12 17.40 24.91 17.23
C VAL A 12 17.90 24.42 18.60
N SER A 13 17.86 25.29 19.61
CA SER A 13 18.22 24.97 21.01
C SER A 13 17.35 23.88 21.62
N ASP A 14 16.16 23.64 21.06
CA ASP A 14 15.12 22.82 21.66
C ASP A 14 14.99 21.48 20.92
N ILE A 15 15.88 21.18 19.97
CA ILE A 15 15.87 19.91 19.24
C ILE A 15 16.31 18.80 20.20
N PRO A 16 15.43 17.84 20.54
CA PRO A 16 15.76 16.81 21.50
C PRO A 16 16.76 15.82 20.91
N TYR A 17 17.41 15.04 21.78
CA TYR A 17 18.13 13.85 21.37
C TYR A 17 17.21 12.91 20.57
N ILE A 18 17.62 12.52 19.36
CA ILE A 18 16.75 11.82 18.39
C ILE A 18 16.84 10.29 18.52
N GLY A 19 17.66 9.76 19.43
CA GLY A 19 17.79 8.31 19.66
C GLY A 19 18.97 7.68 18.94
N THR A 20 19.09 6.36 19.05
CA THR A 20 20.13 5.56 18.40
C THR A 20 19.72 5.18 16.97
N GLY A 21 20.69 5.08 16.06
CA GLY A 21 20.44 4.73 14.66
C GLY A 21 19.94 5.89 13.79
N ILE A 22 19.93 7.11 14.33
CA ILE A 22 19.62 8.35 13.62
C ILE A 22 20.84 9.26 13.71
N GLU A 23 21.23 9.82 12.58
CA GLU A 23 22.32 10.77 12.46
C GLU A 23 21.79 12.05 11.80
N ILE A 24 22.10 13.20 12.39
CA ILE A 24 21.80 14.50 11.78
C ILE A 24 23.02 14.89 10.95
N THR A 25 22.91 14.76 9.63
CA THR A 25 23.98 15.10 8.70
C THR A 25 24.09 16.61 8.48
N GLU A 26 22.94 17.30 8.38
CA GLU A 26 22.86 18.74 8.16
C GLU A 26 21.67 19.36 8.90
N MET A 27 21.81 20.64 9.26
CA MET A 27 20.73 21.44 9.86
C MET A 27 20.76 22.88 9.35
N PHE A 28 19.61 23.38 8.90
CA PHE A 28 19.45 24.76 8.45
C PHE A 28 18.02 25.23 8.68
N ARG A 29 17.80 26.55 8.61
CA ARG A 29 16.46 27.15 8.73
C ARG A 29 15.84 27.36 7.35
N SER A 30 14.52 27.23 7.29
CA SER A 30 13.71 27.51 6.10
C SER A 30 12.47 28.30 6.50
N ASN A 31 12.03 29.21 5.64
CA ASN A 31 10.77 29.92 5.81
C ASN A 31 9.56 29.10 5.31
N THR A 32 9.81 27.92 4.75
CA THR A 32 8.80 27.03 4.19
C THR A 32 8.88 25.66 4.85
N LEU A 33 7.73 25.19 5.38
CA LEU A 33 7.58 23.83 5.87
C LEU A 33 7.61 22.83 4.71
N LEU A 34 8.32 21.72 4.91
CA LEU A 34 8.26 20.58 3.98
C LEU A 34 6.85 19.98 3.99
N ARG A 35 6.34 19.67 2.80
CA ARG A 35 5.04 19.02 2.62
C ARG A 35 5.18 17.79 1.73
N LEU A 36 4.24 16.87 1.85
CA LEU A 36 4.13 15.73 0.94
C LEU A 36 4.04 16.23 -0.51
N GLY A 37 4.85 15.65 -1.38
CA GLY A 37 4.93 16.03 -2.80
C GLY A 37 6.04 17.04 -3.14
N TYR A 38 6.79 17.56 -2.16
CA TYR A 38 7.91 18.48 -2.44
C TYR A 38 9.16 17.78 -2.99
N LEU A 39 9.23 16.45 -2.90
CA LEU A 39 10.34 15.68 -3.43
C LEU A 39 10.21 15.46 -4.94
N ARG A 40 11.29 15.66 -5.69
CA ARG A 40 11.35 15.27 -7.12
C ARG A 40 11.47 13.76 -7.28
N GLY A 41 12.18 13.09 -6.37
CA GLY A 41 12.42 11.66 -6.41
C GLY A 41 13.41 11.23 -5.33
N ASN A 42 13.79 9.96 -5.35
CA ASN A 42 14.79 9.38 -4.46
C ASN A 42 15.94 8.81 -5.28
N ARG A 43 17.17 8.91 -4.74
CA ARG A 43 18.33 8.21 -5.30
C ARG A 43 18.53 6.91 -4.55
N PHE A 44 18.64 5.81 -5.28
CA PHE A 44 18.86 4.49 -4.70
C PHE A 44 20.26 3.99 -5.02
N MET A 45 20.92 3.43 -4.01
CA MET A 45 22.11 2.61 -4.16
C MET A 45 21.78 1.24 -3.54
N ILE A 46 21.72 0.21 -4.37
CA ILE A 46 21.29 -1.13 -3.98
C ILE A 46 22.44 -2.09 -4.24
N ARG A 47 22.85 -2.81 -3.21
CA ARG A 47 23.80 -3.92 -3.32
C ARG A 47 23.03 -5.22 -3.50
N VAL A 48 23.30 -5.93 -4.58
CA VAL A 48 22.72 -7.24 -4.87
C VAL A 48 23.80 -8.29 -4.68
N GLU A 49 23.54 -9.30 -3.87
CA GLU A 49 24.44 -10.42 -3.64
C GLU A 49 23.93 -11.65 -4.39
N SER A 50 24.82 -12.37 -5.08
CA SER A 50 24.48 -13.55 -5.85
C SER A 50 25.57 -14.61 -5.73
N ALA A 51 25.17 -15.89 -5.78
CA ALA A 51 26.08 -17.02 -5.70
C ALA A 51 26.91 -17.24 -6.98
N GLY A 52 26.59 -16.54 -8.08
CA GLY A 52 27.29 -16.65 -9.36
C GLY A 52 27.50 -15.31 -10.05
N SER A 53 28.22 -15.30 -11.17
CA SER A 53 28.42 -14.09 -11.97
C SER A 53 27.11 -13.61 -12.57
N ILE A 54 26.67 -12.42 -12.19
CA ILE A 54 25.47 -11.76 -12.74
C ILE A 54 25.80 -10.50 -13.54
N ASN A 55 27.08 -10.11 -13.62
CA ASN A 55 27.50 -8.81 -14.17
C ASN A 55 27.05 -8.61 -15.62
N ASP A 56 27.19 -9.63 -16.46
CA ASP A 56 26.79 -9.55 -17.87
C ASP A 56 25.28 -9.39 -18.00
N ARG A 57 24.51 -10.21 -17.28
CA ARG A 57 23.04 -10.13 -17.24
C ARG A 57 22.55 -8.78 -16.72
N VAL A 58 23.20 -8.23 -15.70
CA VAL A 58 22.86 -6.91 -15.15
C VAL A 58 23.13 -5.83 -16.20
N SER A 59 24.28 -5.88 -16.86
CA SER A 59 24.66 -4.90 -17.89
C SER A 59 23.75 -4.96 -19.11
N GLU A 60 23.40 -6.15 -19.56
CA GLU A 60 22.46 -6.40 -20.65
C GLU A 60 21.06 -5.89 -20.30
N THR A 61 20.55 -6.24 -19.11
CA THR A 61 19.24 -5.80 -18.63
C THR A 61 19.17 -4.28 -18.50
N ALA A 62 20.20 -3.66 -17.93
CA ALA A 62 20.27 -2.20 -17.79
C ALA A 62 20.27 -1.50 -19.15
N SER A 63 21.07 -2.00 -20.09
CA SER A 63 21.14 -1.47 -21.45
C SER A 63 19.78 -1.59 -22.16
N PHE A 64 19.13 -2.75 -22.05
CA PHE A 64 17.79 -2.98 -22.61
C PHE A 64 16.77 -2.00 -22.04
N ILE A 65 16.73 -1.80 -20.72
CA ILE A 65 15.82 -0.85 -20.06
C ILE A 65 16.06 0.58 -20.59
N MET A 66 17.32 1.03 -20.67
CA MET A 66 17.63 2.37 -21.13
C MET A 66 17.25 2.61 -22.60
N GLN A 67 17.49 1.62 -23.47
CA GLN A 67 17.13 1.70 -24.90
C GLN A 67 15.60 1.74 -25.14
N ASN A 68 14.82 1.22 -24.20
CA ASN A 68 13.36 1.20 -24.25
C ASN A 68 12.72 2.37 -23.46
N GLY A 69 13.49 3.42 -23.13
CA GLY A 69 12.98 4.61 -22.46
C GLY A 69 12.73 4.44 -20.96
N GLY A 70 13.26 3.37 -20.36
CA GLY A 70 13.10 3.05 -18.95
C GLY A 70 12.39 1.70 -18.73
N PHE A 71 11.88 1.51 -17.51
CA PHE A 71 11.14 0.30 -17.14
C PHE A 71 9.66 0.64 -16.90
N PRO A 72 8.74 -0.31 -17.14
CA PRO A 72 7.32 -0.10 -16.88
C PRO A 72 7.06 0.19 -15.40
N ASN A 73 6.43 1.33 -15.09
CA ASN A 73 6.20 1.81 -13.74
C ASN A 73 5.03 1.10 -13.03
N PHE A 74 5.12 -0.21 -12.83
CA PHE A 74 4.11 -0.98 -12.12
C PHE A 74 4.02 -0.58 -10.64
N TYR A 75 2.79 -0.54 -10.10
CA TYR A 75 2.61 -0.57 -8.65
C TYR A 75 2.94 -1.96 -8.12
N GLY A 76 3.92 -2.05 -7.22
CA GLY A 76 4.33 -3.30 -6.58
C GLY A 76 3.37 -3.80 -5.50
N ILE A 77 3.60 -5.02 -5.01
CA ILE A 77 2.72 -5.74 -4.07
C ILE A 77 2.42 -4.95 -2.78
N GLN A 78 3.39 -4.15 -2.31
CA GLN A 78 3.27 -3.30 -1.13
C GLN A 78 2.11 -2.30 -1.25
N ARG A 79 1.78 -1.82 -2.46
CA ARG A 79 0.63 -0.94 -2.72
C ARG A 79 -0.70 -1.65 -2.44
N PHE A 80 -0.72 -2.97 -2.58
CA PHE A 80 -1.90 -3.81 -2.41
C PHE A 80 -2.01 -4.43 -1.01
N GLY A 81 -0.98 -4.26 -0.18
CA GLY A 81 -0.79 -4.91 1.11
C GLY A 81 0.27 -6.01 1.03
N SER A 82 1.39 -5.85 1.73
CA SER A 82 2.52 -6.79 1.63
C SER A 82 2.22 -8.19 2.18
N ILE A 83 1.38 -8.27 3.22
CA ILE A 83 1.03 -9.53 3.90
C ILE A 83 -0.27 -10.08 3.32
N ARG A 84 -1.31 -9.23 3.27
CA ARG A 84 -2.64 -9.55 2.72
C ARG A 84 -2.89 -8.60 1.53
N PRO A 85 -2.56 -8.99 0.28
CA PRO A 85 -2.65 -8.12 -0.88
C PRO A 85 -4.10 -7.94 -1.38
N ILE A 86 -5.02 -7.61 -0.48
CA ILE A 86 -6.48 -7.58 -0.72
C ILE A 86 -7.04 -6.17 -0.94
N THR A 87 -6.23 -5.11 -0.74
CA THR A 87 -6.76 -3.73 -0.65
C THR A 87 -7.46 -3.28 -1.94
N HIS A 88 -6.99 -3.76 -3.10
CA HIS A 88 -7.62 -3.50 -4.38
C HIS A 88 -8.93 -4.28 -4.60
N ARG A 89 -9.09 -5.46 -3.97
CA ARG A 89 -10.33 -6.25 -4.02
C ARG A 89 -11.42 -5.55 -3.21
N VAL A 90 -11.08 -5.11 -2.00
CA VAL A 90 -11.94 -4.24 -1.17
C VAL A 90 -12.33 -2.96 -1.92
N GLY A 91 -11.35 -2.28 -2.53
CA GLY A 91 -11.58 -1.07 -3.32
C GLY A 91 -12.52 -1.27 -4.51
N LYS A 92 -12.42 -2.42 -5.19
CA LYS A 92 -13.34 -2.81 -6.26
C LYS A 92 -14.78 -2.87 -5.76
N TYR A 93 -15.02 -3.56 -4.64
CA TYR A 93 -16.36 -3.69 -4.08
C TYR A 93 -16.94 -2.35 -3.62
N ILE A 94 -16.13 -1.50 -2.98
CA ILE A 94 -16.54 -0.14 -2.60
C ILE A 94 -17.02 0.65 -3.82
N LEU A 95 -16.25 0.66 -4.92
CA LEU A 95 -16.61 1.38 -6.14
C LEU A 95 -17.86 0.83 -6.84
N GLN A 96 -18.18 -0.45 -6.62
CA GLN A 96 -19.39 -1.09 -7.12
C GLN A 96 -20.61 -0.85 -6.21
N GLY A 97 -20.46 -0.13 -5.08
CA GLY A 97 -21.50 0.02 -4.08
C GLY A 97 -21.80 -1.26 -3.28
N ARG A 98 -20.95 -2.28 -3.42
CA ARG A 98 -21.10 -3.60 -2.80
C ARG A 98 -20.45 -3.61 -1.41
N MET A 99 -21.04 -2.86 -0.48
CA MET A 99 -20.43 -2.60 0.83
C MET A 99 -20.35 -3.85 1.73
N ASP A 100 -21.34 -4.75 1.64
CA ASP A 100 -21.33 -6.04 2.35
C ASP A 100 -20.13 -6.89 1.92
N ASP A 101 -19.90 -7.01 0.61
CA ASP A 101 -18.75 -7.74 0.06
C ASP A 101 -17.43 -7.07 0.44
N ALA A 102 -17.37 -5.74 0.43
CA ALA A 102 -16.17 -5.00 0.82
C ALA A 102 -15.79 -5.23 2.29
N ALA A 103 -16.78 -5.21 3.20
CA ALA A 103 -16.57 -5.51 4.61
C ALA A 103 -16.12 -6.97 4.80
N MET A 104 -16.77 -7.89 4.10
CA MET A 104 -16.44 -9.31 4.19
C MET A 104 -15.04 -9.62 3.68
N GLU A 105 -14.67 -9.12 2.50
CA GLU A 105 -13.34 -9.27 1.90
C GLU A 105 -12.25 -8.73 2.83
N TYR A 106 -12.50 -7.61 3.51
CA TYR A 106 -11.54 -7.05 4.46
C TYR A 106 -11.35 -7.94 5.70
N ILE A 107 -12.45 -8.47 6.23
CA ILE A 107 -12.45 -9.32 7.43
C ILE A 107 -11.87 -10.71 7.14
N TYR A 108 -12.09 -11.28 5.96
CA TYR A 108 -11.61 -12.61 5.63
C TYR A 108 -11.37 -12.80 4.13
N ASP A 109 -10.19 -13.30 3.80
CA ASP A 109 -9.81 -13.79 2.48
C ASP A 109 -9.14 -15.18 2.63
N PRO A 110 -9.70 -16.25 2.06
CA PRO A 110 -9.21 -17.62 2.25
C PRO A 110 -7.81 -17.87 1.65
N GLU A 111 -7.32 -16.98 0.79
CA GLU A 111 -5.97 -17.08 0.21
C GLU A 111 -4.89 -16.62 1.20
N PHE A 112 -5.23 -15.67 2.08
CA PHE A 112 -4.25 -15.01 2.96
C PHE A 112 -4.54 -15.16 4.46
N ASP A 113 -5.76 -15.56 4.82
CA ASP A 113 -6.18 -15.75 6.19
C ASP A 113 -6.34 -17.23 6.52
N SER A 114 -5.57 -17.67 7.50
CA SER A 114 -5.60 -19.06 7.98
C SER A 114 -6.24 -19.20 9.36
N GLU A 115 -6.56 -18.09 10.02
CA GLU A 115 -6.98 -18.09 11.41
C GLU A 115 -8.43 -18.59 11.58
N ASP A 116 -8.61 -19.51 12.53
CA ASP A 116 -9.91 -20.13 12.80
C ASP A 116 -11.01 -19.13 13.15
N TYR A 117 -10.69 -18.06 13.87
CA TYR A 117 -11.69 -17.04 14.25
C TYR A 117 -12.22 -16.27 13.02
N ARG A 118 -11.40 -16.09 11.97
CA ARG A 118 -11.87 -15.44 10.73
C ARG A 118 -12.77 -16.38 9.94
N ARG A 119 -12.39 -17.66 9.85
CA ARG A 119 -13.22 -18.72 9.23
C ARG A 119 -14.55 -18.89 9.93
N ALA A 120 -14.53 -19.01 11.26
CA ALA A 120 -15.74 -19.13 12.07
C ALA A 120 -16.70 -17.96 11.86
N PHE A 121 -16.20 -16.72 11.84
CA PHE A 121 -17.04 -15.57 11.49
C PHE A 121 -17.56 -15.63 10.05
N PHE A 122 -16.72 -16.09 9.11
CA PHE A 122 -17.14 -16.23 7.73
C PHE A 122 -18.32 -17.20 7.55
N ASP A 123 -18.27 -18.33 8.24
CA ASP A 123 -19.29 -19.38 8.15
C ASP A 123 -20.57 -19.04 8.92
N THR A 124 -20.41 -18.49 10.14
CA THR A 124 -21.54 -18.32 11.06
C THR A 124 -22.20 -16.94 10.98
N ARG A 125 -21.46 -15.91 10.53
CA ARG A 125 -21.86 -14.50 10.65
C ARG A 125 -22.14 -14.05 12.08
N ASP A 126 -21.72 -14.81 13.09
CA ASP A 126 -21.91 -14.46 14.50
C ASP A 126 -20.91 -13.38 14.91
N VAL A 127 -21.37 -12.13 14.85
CA VAL A 127 -20.57 -10.95 15.20
C VAL A 127 -20.17 -10.95 16.68
N LYS A 128 -21.02 -11.46 17.57
CA LYS A 128 -20.73 -11.48 19.01
C LYS A 128 -19.64 -12.48 19.35
N ALA A 129 -19.71 -13.67 18.76
CA ALA A 129 -18.63 -14.65 18.84
C ALA A 129 -17.33 -14.08 18.24
N ALA A 130 -17.41 -13.44 17.06
CA ALA A 130 -16.25 -12.83 16.44
C ALA A 130 -15.61 -11.73 17.31
N LEU A 131 -16.39 -10.86 17.95
CA LEU A 131 -15.86 -9.82 18.84
C LEU A 131 -15.18 -10.38 20.11
N ARG A 132 -15.55 -11.59 20.53
CA ARG A 132 -14.86 -12.30 21.62
C ARG A 132 -13.55 -12.94 21.13
N ASP A 133 -13.58 -13.54 19.94
CA ASP A 133 -12.51 -14.41 19.46
C ASP A 133 -11.42 -13.66 18.65
N PHE A 134 -11.75 -12.52 18.01
CA PHE A 134 -10.78 -11.69 17.28
C PHE A 134 -9.76 -11.02 18.21
N PRO A 135 -8.44 -11.16 17.98
CA PRO A 135 -7.40 -10.52 18.78
C PRO A 135 -7.48 -8.99 18.88
N ASN A 136 -7.11 -8.43 20.03
CA ASN A 136 -7.20 -6.98 20.32
C ASN A 136 -6.29 -6.09 19.45
N ASN A 137 -5.24 -6.64 18.84
CA ASN A 137 -4.37 -5.91 17.92
C ASN A 137 -5.03 -5.65 16.55
N LEU A 138 -6.10 -6.39 16.19
CA LEU A 138 -6.86 -6.21 14.96
C LEU A 138 -7.90 -5.10 15.09
N ARG A 139 -7.42 -3.88 15.33
CA ARG A 139 -8.27 -2.73 15.69
C ARG A 139 -9.30 -2.39 14.61
N PHE A 140 -8.93 -2.47 13.34
CA PHE A 140 -9.83 -2.14 12.23
C PHE A 140 -10.91 -3.20 12.06
N GLU A 141 -10.56 -4.48 12.05
CA GLU A 141 -11.52 -5.58 11.97
C GLU A 141 -12.49 -5.57 13.14
N ARG A 142 -12.00 -5.38 14.37
CA ARG A 142 -12.86 -5.25 15.56
C ARG A 142 -13.77 -4.03 15.49
N SER A 143 -13.28 -2.90 14.97
CA SER A 143 -14.11 -1.70 14.78
C SER A 143 -15.24 -1.93 13.76
N ILE A 144 -14.94 -2.65 12.68
CA ILE A 144 -15.91 -3.04 11.65
C ILE A 144 -16.95 -3.98 12.26
N LEU A 145 -16.52 -5.05 12.94
CA LEU A 145 -17.41 -6.00 13.63
C LEU A 145 -18.31 -5.30 14.65
N GLY A 146 -17.76 -4.40 15.47
CA GLY A 146 -18.55 -3.64 16.43
C GLY A 146 -19.61 -2.75 15.76
N ARG A 147 -19.30 -2.17 14.59
CA ARG A 147 -20.30 -1.40 13.82
C ARG A 147 -21.41 -2.29 13.26
N ILE A 148 -21.05 -3.49 12.81
CA ILE A 148 -22.03 -4.47 12.33
C ILE A 148 -22.93 -4.92 13.48
N GLU A 149 -22.38 -5.14 14.69
CA GLU A 149 -23.15 -5.50 15.87
C GLU A 149 -24.19 -4.43 16.22
N GLU A 150 -23.78 -3.15 16.24
CA GLU A 150 -24.67 -2.03 16.59
C GLU A 150 -25.79 -1.80 15.58
N THR A 151 -25.51 -2.00 14.30
CA THR A 151 -26.44 -1.67 13.22
C THR A 151 -27.23 -2.86 12.71
N GLY A 152 -26.74 -4.08 12.94
CA GLY A 152 -27.22 -5.31 12.32
C GLY A 152 -26.96 -5.40 10.82
N LYS A 153 -26.11 -4.52 10.25
CA LYS A 153 -25.89 -4.42 8.79
C LYS A 153 -24.41 -4.55 8.43
N LEU A 154 -24.08 -5.48 7.52
CA LEU A 154 -22.72 -5.66 7.01
C LEU A 154 -22.23 -4.44 6.22
N SER A 155 -23.10 -3.84 5.40
CA SER A 155 -22.83 -2.63 4.61
C SER A 155 -22.34 -1.44 5.43
N GLU A 156 -22.77 -1.36 6.69
CA GLU A 156 -22.36 -0.31 7.61
C GLU A 156 -20.98 -0.57 8.23
N GLY A 157 -20.44 -1.78 8.14
CA GLY A 157 -19.20 -2.15 8.83
C GLY A 157 -18.02 -1.23 8.51
N LEU A 158 -17.83 -0.87 7.24
CA LEU A 158 -16.75 0.01 6.80
C LEU A 158 -16.99 1.50 7.14
N SER A 159 -18.17 1.90 7.61
CA SER A 159 -18.46 3.31 7.96
C SER A 159 -17.60 3.85 9.10
N ARG A 160 -17.06 2.98 9.96
CA ARG A 160 -16.13 3.35 11.04
C ARG A 160 -14.67 3.39 10.62
N VAL A 161 -14.35 2.92 9.42
CA VAL A 161 -12.99 2.95 8.92
C VAL A 161 -12.60 4.40 8.65
N PRO A 162 -11.39 4.86 9.07
CA PRO A 162 -10.94 6.20 8.76
C PRO A 162 -10.98 6.49 7.26
N ILE A 163 -11.40 7.71 6.89
CA ILE A 163 -11.55 8.09 5.49
C ILE A 163 -10.26 7.87 4.67
N GLU A 164 -9.09 8.05 5.28
CA GLU A 164 -7.79 7.81 4.64
C GLU A 164 -7.56 6.34 4.30
N LEU A 165 -8.03 5.41 5.14
CA LEU A 165 -7.99 3.98 4.82
C LEU A 165 -9.00 3.63 3.72
N GLY A 166 -10.18 4.26 3.72
CA GLY A 166 -11.14 4.16 2.62
C GLY A 166 -10.57 4.59 1.27
N LYS A 167 -9.93 5.77 1.23
CA LYS A 167 -9.21 6.26 0.03
C LYS A 167 -8.11 5.29 -0.42
N MET A 168 -7.37 4.71 0.54
CA MET A 168 -6.32 3.74 0.23
C MET A 168 -6.86 2.55 -0.57
N PHE A 169 -8.03 1.99 -0.23
CA PHE A 169 -8.63 0.89 -0.99
C PHE A 169 -8.97 1.29 -2.43
N VAL A 170 -9.61 2.46 -2.60
CA VAL A 170 -9.96 2.98 -3.93
C VAL A 170 -8.71 3.22 -4.78
N HIS A 171 -7.67 3.84 -4.19
CA HIS A 171 -6.40 4.04 -4.87
C HIS A 171 -5.70 2.72 -5.22
N ALA A 172 -5.78 1.71 -4.36
CA ALA A 172 -5.26 0.39 -4.69
C ALA A 172 -5.99 -0.23 -5.88
N TYR A 173 -7.32 -0.08 -5.98
CA TYR A 173 -8.03 -0.56 -7.17
C TYR A 173 -7.62 0.21 -8.44
N GLN A 174 -7.47 1.53 -8.36
CA GLN A 174 -6.94 2.34 -9.47
C GLN A 174 -5.55 1.87 -9.90
N SER A 175 -4.65 1.60 -8.95
CA SER A 175 -3.33 1.02 -9.21
C SER A 175 -3.41 -0.34 -9.91
N ARG A 176 -4.38 -1.19 -9.56
CA ARG A 176 -4.59 -2.48 -10.26
C ARG A 176 -5.04 -2.25 -11.70
N VAL A 177 -5.99 -1.36 -11.94
CA VAL A 177 -6.45 -1.01 -13.29
C VAL A 177 -5.29 -0.47 -14.11
N PHE A 178 -4.48 0.43 -13.55
CA PHE A 178 -3.28 0.96 -14.20
C PHE A 178 -2.30 -0.16 -14.57
N ASN A 179 -1.99 -1.08 -13.65
CA ASN A 179 -1.13 -2.21 -13.93
C ASN A 179 -1.68 -3.07 -15.09
N ILE A 180 -2.99 -3.35 -15.14
CA ILE A 180 -3.61 -4.10 -16.24
C ILE A 180 -3.46 -3.36 -17.58
N LEU A 181 -3.72 -2.05 -17.60
CA LEU A 181 -3.57 -1.24 -18.81
C LEU A 181 -2.11 -1.20 -19.28
N LEU A 182 -1.17 -1.06 -18.34
CA LEU A 182 0.26 -1.08 -18.62
C LEU A 182 0.69 -2.44 -19.21
N SER A 183 0.26 -3.56 -18.63
CA SER A 183 0.50 -4.90 -19.18
C SER A 183 -0.07 -5.08 -20.58
N ARG A 184 -1.28 -4.57 -20.86
CA ARG A 184 -1.87 -4.61 -22.21
C ARG A 184 -1.07 -3.80 -23.21
N ARG A 185 -0.57 -2.63 -22.81
CA ARG A 185 0.29 -1.80 -23.66
C ARG A 185 1.59 -2.52 -24.03
N ILE A 186 2.24 -3.16 -23.05
CA ILE A 186 3.43 -4.00 -23.29
C ILE A 186 3.10 -5.16 -24.23
N GLY A 187 1.98 -5.87 -23.99
CA GLY A 187 1.56 -7.02 -24.78
C GLY A 187 1.26 -6.69 -26.25
N ASN A 188 0.86 -5.46 -26.54
CA ASN A 188 0.66 -4.96 -27.90
C ASN A 188 1.95 -4.39 -28.53
N SER A 189 3.12 -4.66 -27.93
CA SER A 189 4.44 -4.19 -28.39
C SER A 189 4.54 -2.67 -28.56
N MET A 190 3.68 -1.90 -27.88
CA MET A 190 3.77 -0.44 -27.89
C MET A 190 4.89 -0.01 -26.96
N ARG A 191 5.80 0.81 -27.48
CA ARG A 191 6.88 1.38 -26.66
C ARG A 191 6.31 2.34 -25.61
N MET A 192 6.95 2.41 -24.44
CA MET A 192 6.46 3.23 -23.32
C MET A 192 6.75 4.71 -23.50
N ASP A 193 7.73 5.04 -24.33
CA ASP A 193 8.20 6.39 -24.66
C ASP A 193 7.53 6.98 -25.92
N GLU A 194 6.62 6.25 -26.58
CA GLU A 194 5.96 6.66 -27.81
C GLU A 194 4.48 6.98 -27.63
N VAL A 195 3.98 7.99 -28.35
CA VAL A 195 2.56 8.34 -28.37
C VAL A 195 1.87 7.56 -29.50
N SER A 196 0.69 7.02 -29.22
CA SER A 196 -0.18 6.41 -30.23
C SER A 196 -1.42 7.29 -30.42
N PRO A 197 -1.98 7.42 -31.64
CA PRO A 197 -3.23 8.14 -31.87
C PRO A 197 -4.36 7.56 -31.00
N GLY A 198 -5.18 8.46 -30.42
CA GLY A 198 -6.29 8.12 -29.51
C GLY A 198 -7.61 7.90 -30.22
#